data_AF-I3UGC7-F1
#
_entry.id   AF-I3UGC7-F1
#
_cell.length_a   1.000
_cell.length_b   1.000
_cell.length_c   1.000
_cell.angle_alpha   90.00
_cell.angle_beta   90.00
_cell.angle_gamma   90.00
#
_symmetry.space_group_name_H-M   'P 1'
#
loop_
_entity.id
_entity.type
_entity.pdbx_description
1 polymer ?
#
loop_
_entity_poly.entity_id
_entity_poly.type
_entity_poly.pdbx_seq_one_letter_code
_entity_poly.pdbx_strand_id
1 'polypeptide(L)' 'MATDRNRYIVFQLLPHTLGLGPEVWRILDKCHGIRNLGEYEGDLNIDDRIVTDLIASAHAVAEKVDGLAAIE' A
#
# COMPACT_ATOMS: atom_id res chain seq x y z
N MET A 1 -22.75 -14.80 -5.22
CA MET A 1 -21.67 -13.99 -5.82
C MET A 1 -21.67 -12.64 -5.13
N ALA A 2 -20.92 -12.49 -4.04
CA ALA A 2 -20.90 -11.24 -3.29
C ALA A 2 -20.17 -10.18 -4.13
N THR A 3 -20.93 -9.21 -4.66
CA THR A 3 -20.37 -8.03 -5.30
C THR A 3 -19.84 -7.12 -4.21
N ASP A 4 -18.55 -7.25 -3.93
CA ASP A 4 -17.80 -6.29 -3.11
C ASP A 4 -17.85 -4.91 -3.80
N ARG A 5 -18.79 -4.08 -3.35
CA ARG A 5 -19.10 -2.75 -3.90
C ARG A 5 -18.16 -1.65 -3.40
N ASN A 6 -17.15 -1.98 -2.58
CA ASN A 6 -16.24 -1.01 -1.98
C ASN A 6 -14.76 -1.34 -2.25
N ARG A 7 -14.41 -1.77 -3.46
CA ARG A 7 -13.00 -1.86 -3.89
C ARG A 7 -12.45 -0.47 -4.17
N TYR A 8 -12.15 0.27 -3.12
CA TYR A 8 -11.39 1.51 -3.23
C TYR A 8 -9.92 1.18 -3.47
N ILE A 9 -9.32 1.82 -4.47
CA ILE A 9 -7.86 1.80 -4.62
C ILE A 9 -7.30 2.66 -3.50
N VAL A 10 -6.65 2.04 -2.53
CA VAL A 10 -5.99 2.74 -1.43
C VAL A 10 -4.67 3.29 -1.97
N PHE A 11 -4.19 4.41 -1.43
CA PHE A 11 -2.91 5.04 -1.81
C PHE A 11 -2.86 5.70 -3.21
N GLN A 12 -3.99 5.81 -3.93
CA GLN A 12 -4.05 6.46 -5.26
C GLN A 12 -3.62 7.94 -5.28
N LEU A 13 -3.58 8.61 -4.13
CA LEU A 13 -3.17 10.01 -4.03
C LEU A 13 -1.66 10.20 -3.86
N LEU A 14 -0.89 9.14 -3.58
CA LEU A 14 0.58 9.25 -3.41
C LEU A 14 1.32 9.91 -4.59
N PRO A 15 0.91 9.72 -5.86
CA PRO A 15 1.52 10.47 -6.97
C PRO A 15 1.30 11.99 -6.87
N HIS A 16 0.15 12.42 -6.35
CA HIS A 16 -0.23 13.82 -6.27
C HIS A 16 0.23 14.50 -4.98
N THR A 17 0.37 13.75 -3.89
CA THR A 17 0.76 14.30 -2.58
C THR A 17 2.25 14.16 -2.30
N LEU A 18 2.86 13.01 -2.63
CA LEU A 18 4.26 12.69 -2.33
C LEU A 18 5.12 12.50 -3.58
N GLY A 19 4.55 12.60 -4.78
CA GLY A 19 5.26 12.38 -6.05
C GLY A 19 5.70 10.93 -6.26
N LEU A 20 5.06 9.97 -5.59
CA LEU A 20 5.42 8.54 -5.68
C LEU A 20 4.58 7.84 -6.74
N GLY A 21 5.24 7.17 -7.68
CA GLY A 21 4.60 6.57 -8.84
C GLY A 21 3.88 5.25 -8.56
N PRO A 22 3.29 4.63 -9.61
CA PRO A 22 2.56 3.37 -9.52
C PRO A 22 3.37 2.19 -9.01
N GLU A 23 4.70 2.23 -9.11
CA GLU A 23 5.60 1.25 -8.53
C GLU A 23 5.51 1.17 -6.99
N VAL A 24 5.14 2.26 -6.31
CA VAL A 24 4.98 2.29 -4.84
C VAL A 24 3.53 2.00 -4.44
N TRP A 25 2.57 2.78 -4.95
CA TRP A 25 1.20 2.68 -4.42
C TRP A 25 0.52 1.35 -4.75
N ARG A 26 0.89 0.70 -5.87
CA ARG A 26 0.33 -0.63 -6.22
C ARG A 26 0.81 -1.73 -5.29
N ILE A 27 2.05 -1.66 -4.80
CA ILE A 27 2.57 -2.63 -3.83
C ILE A 27 1.83 -2.47 -2.51
N LEU A 28 1.64 -1.23 -2.04
CA LEU A 28 0.91 -0.94 -0.81
C LEU A 28 -0.55 -1.39 -0.89
N ASP A 29 -1.24 -1.11 -2.02
CA ASP A 29 -2.62 -1.54 -2.27
C ASP A 29 -2.74 -3.08 -2.33
N LYS A 30 -1.80 -3.75 -3.01
CA LYS A 30 -1.73 -5.22 -3.05
C LYS A 30 -1.54 -5.82 -1.65
N CYS A 31 -0.59 -5.29 -0.87
CA CYS A 31 -0.33 -5.76 0.49
C CYS A 31 -1.52 -5.52 1.42
N HIS A 32 -2.20 -4.38 1.26
CA HIS A 32 -3.46 -4.11 1.95
C HIS A 32 -4.54 -5.14 1.60
N GLY A 33 -4.68 -5.50 0.33
CA GLY A 33 -5.57 -6.57 -0.12
C GLY A 33 -5.23 -7.94 0.46
N ILE A 34 -3.95 -8.32 0.48
CA ILE A 34 -3.48 -9.59 1.08
C ILE A 34 -3.78 -9.63 2.58
N ARG A 35 -3.51 -8.54 3.31
CA ARG A 35 -3.83 -8.45 4.75
C ARG A 35 -5.33 -8.61 4.98
N ASN A 36 -6.14 -7.89 4.22
CA ASN A 36 -7.60 -7.98 4.34
C ASN A 36 -8.08 -9.42 4.07
N LEU A 37 -7.62 -10.05 2.99
CA LEU A 37 -7.98 -11.43 2.67
C LEU A 37 -7.54 -12.40 3.77
N GLY A 38 -6.32 -12.27 4.30
CA GLY A 38 -5.83 -13.10 5.39
C GLY A 38 -6.64 -12.94 6.68
N GLU A 39 -7.08 -11.73 7.02
CA GLU A 39 -7.95 -11.49 8.17
C GLU A 39 -9.35 -12.10 8.00
N TYR A 40 -9.89 -12.12 6.78
CA TYR A 40 -11.24 -12.63 6.50
C TYR A 40 -11.30 -14.13 6.20
N GLU A 41 -10.28 -14.71 5.58
CA GLU A 41 -10.28 -16.09 5.07
C GLU A 41 -9.22 -16.99 5.70
N GLY A 42 -8.29 -16.43 6.50
CA GLY A 42 -7.26 -17.19 7.22
C GLY A 42 -6.09 -17.69 6.38
N ASP A 43 -6.08 -17.42 5.06
CA ASP A 43 -5.00 -17.78 4.14
C ASP A 43 -4.11 -16.57 3.85
N LEU A 44 -2.86 -16.62 4.31
CA LEU A 44 -1.85 -15.60 4.08
C LEU A 44 -1.00 -16.02 2.89
N ASN A 45 -1.41 -15.61 1.69
CA ASN A 45 -0.61 -15.72 0.47
C ASN A 45 0.54 -14.69 0.49
N ILE A 46 1.50 -14.91 1.40
CA ILE A 46 2.69 -14.10 1.60
C ILE A 46 3.91 -14.88 1.11
N ASP A 47 4.74 -14.21 0.31
CA ASP A 47 6.06 -14.67 -0.09
C ASP A 47 7.15 -13.65 0.30
N ASP A 48 8.42 -14.06 0.26
CA ASP A 48 9.54 -13.18 0.65
C ASP A 48 9.65 -11.94 -0.24
N ARG A 49 9.21 -12.04 -1.50
CA ARG A 49 9.26 -10.94 -2.45
C ARG A 49 8.25 -9.86 -2.09
N ILE A 50 7.01 -10.22 -1.76
CA ILE A 50 5.99 -9.23 -1.41
C ILE A 50 6.35 -8.51 -0.10
N VAL A 51 6.98 -9.21 0.85
CA VAL A 51 7.50 -8.58 2.08
C VAL A 51 8.63 -7.61 1.77
N THR A 52 9.58 -8.00 0.92
CA THR A 52 10.69 -7.13 0.50
C THR A 52 10.18 -5.87 -0.21
N ASP A 53 9.25 -6.04 -1.17
CA ASP A 53 8.66 -4.95 -1.93
C ASP A 53 7.83 -4.02 -1.01
N LEU A 54 7.11 -4.58 -0.01
CA LEU A 54 6.36 -3.81 0.98
C LEU A 54 7.28 -2.92 1.81
N ILE A 55 8.38 -3.47 2.35
CA ILE A 55 9.35 -2.71 3.15
C ILE A 55 9.94 -1.58 2.33
N ALA A 56 10.37 -1.86 1.09
CA ALA A 56 10.93 -0.84 0.20
C ALA A 56 9.91 0.27 -0.11
N SER A 57 8.66 -0.09 -0.38
CA SER A 57 7.58 0.86 -0.65
C SER A 57 7.25 1.71 0.58
N ALA A 58 7.24 1.12 1.78
CA ALA A 58 7.01 1.84 3.03
C ALA A 58 8.13 2.84 3.33
N HIS A 59 9.40 2.47 3.10
CA HIS A 59 10.53 3.39 3.23
C HIS A 59 10.44 4.57 2.26
N ALA A 60 10.05 4.33 1.00
CA ALA A 60 9.86 5.41 0.03
C ALA A 60 8.77 6.41 0.47
N VAL A 61 7.70 5.93 1.10
CA VAL A 61 6.68 6.80 1.71
C VAL A 61 7.24 7.56 2.90
N ALA A 62 7.92 6.88 3.83
CA ALA A 62 8.50 7.50 5.02
C ALA A 62 9.47 8.63 4.66
N GLU A 63 10.39 8.39 3.73
CA GLU A 63 11.35 9.41 3.27
C GLU A 63 10.66 10.66 2.72
N LYS A 64 9.59 10.49 1.93
CA LYS A 64 8.82 11.62 1.39
C LYS A 64 8.05 12.37 2.45
N VAL A 65 7.49 11.66 3.44
CA VAL A 65 6.77 12.25 4.57
C VAL A 65 7.73 13.03 5.47
N ASP A 66 8.89 12.48 5.78
CA ASP A 66 9.92 13.14 6.61
C ASP A 66 10.48 14.40 5.93
N GLY A 67 10.44 14.45 4.59
CA GLY A 67 10.79 15.63 3.81
C GLY A 67 9.73 16.73 3.76
N LEU A 68 8.53 16.51 4.32
CA LEU A 68 7.49 17.55 4.38
C LEU A 68 7.82 18.59 5.46
N ALA A 69 7.48 19.84 5.19
CA ALA A 69 7.56 20.89 6.20
C ALA A 69 6.61 20.58 7.36
N ALA A 70 7.01 20.96 8.57
CA ALA A 70 6.11 20.92 9.72
C ALA A 70 4.87 21.78 9.43
N ILE A 71 3.71 21.27 9.83
CA ILE A 71 2.47 22.03 9.79
C ILE A 71 2.52 23.01 10.97
N GLU A 72 2.40 24.31 10.68
CA GLU A 72 2.26 25.37 11.68
C GLU A 72 0.93 25.31 12.44
#